data_AF-A0A3A1R3N1-F1
#
_entry.id   AF-A0A3A1R3N1-F1
#
_cell.length_a   1.000
_cell.length_b   1.000
_cell.length_c   1.000
_cell.angle_alpha   90.00
_cell.angle_beta   90.00
_cell.angle_gamma   90.00
#
_symmetry.space_group_name_H-M   'P 1'
#
loop_
_entity.id
_entity.type
_entity.pdbx_description
1 polymer ?
#
loop_
_entity_poly.entity_id
_entity_poly.type
_entity_poly.pdbx_seq_one_letter_code
_entity_poly.pdbx_strand_id
1 'polypeptide(L)' 'MIKEDVLARVECPVCGHRLMDKGDNATGPVQTKCTKCKRVWEVELATDEFKQVGGKPIARRKGESESP' A
#
# COMPACT_ATOMS: atom_id res chain seq x y z
N MET A 1 17.62 26.74 1.08
CA MET A 1 18.07 25.43 0.58
C MET A 1 16.91 24.48 0.76
N ILE A 2 16.19 24.15 -0.31
CA ILE A 2 15.16 23.12 -0.26
C ILE A 2 15.97 21.83 -0.38
N LYS A 3 16.16 21.10 0.73
CA LYS A 3 16.69 19.74 0.65
C LYS A 3 15.67 18.97 -0.18
N GLU A 4 16.07 18.55 -1.38
CA GLU A 4 15.34 17.54 -2.13
C GLU A 4 15.42 16.27 -1.28
N ASP A 5 14.43 16.10 -0.40
CA ASP A 5 14.27 14.89 0.39
C ASP A 5 14.01 13.77 -0.61
N VAL A 6 14.92 12.79 -0.67
CA VAL A 6 14.75 11.64 -1.54
C VAL A 6 13.62 10.81 -0.93
N LEU A 7 12.42 11.03 -1.47
CA LEU A 7 11.21 10.34 -1.04
C LEU A 7 11.11 9.00 -1.77
N ALA A 8 11.27 7.91 -1.02
CA ALA A 8 11.03 6.57 -1.50
C ALA A 8 9.51 6.31 -1.54
N ARG A 9 9.01 5.88 -2.70
CA ARG A 9 7.60 5.54 -2.88
C ARG A 9 7.32 4.14 -2.38
N VAL A 10 6.41 4.01 -1.44
CA VAL A 10 5.94 2.73 -0.92
C VAL A 10 4.67 2.33 -1.65
N GLU A 11 4.71 1.19 -2.35
CA GLU A 11 3.60 0.70 -3.16
C GLU A 11 2.93 -0.52 -2.53
N CYS A 12 1.65 -0.72 -2.85
CA CYS A 12 0.91 -1.88 -2.36
C CYS A 12 1.41 -3.16 -3.06
N PRO A 13 1.85 -4.19 -2.30
CA PRO A 13 2.46 -5.39 -2.88
C PRO A 13 1.49 -6.23 -3.72
N VAL A 14 0.18 -5.97 -3.64
CA VAL A 14 -0.84 -6.75 -4.37
C VAL A 14 -1.37 -6.02 -5.61
N CYS A 15 -1.40 -4.70 -5.62
CA CYS A 15 -2.04 -3.96 -6.72
C CYS A 15 -1.21 -2.84 -7.31
N GLY A 16 0.02 -2.65 -6.83
CA GLY A 16 0.97 -1.61 -7.25
C GLY A 16 0.48 -0.19 -6.98
N HIS A 17 -0.62 -0.02 -6.23
CA HIS A 17 -1.10 1.32 -5.92
C HIS A 17 -0.24 1.94 -4.82
N ARG A 18 0.18 3.19 -5.00
CA ARG A 18 0.92 3.98 -4.01
C ARG A 18 0.19 3.99 -2.67
N LEU A 19 0.90 3.63 -1.60
CA LEU A 19 0.41 3.64 -0.23
C LEU A 19 0.81 4.93 0.48
N MET A 20 2.10 5.28 0.42
CA MET A 20 2.67 6.50 0.99
C MET A 20 4.03 6.79 0.35
N ASP A 21 4.59 7.94 0.67
CA ASP A 21 6.02 8.17 0.50
C ASP A 21 6.69 8.12 1.88
N LYS A 22 7.93 7.65 1.91
CA LYS A 22 8.78 7.70 3.11
C LYS A 22 10.07 8.46 2.77
N GLY A 23 10.58 9.23 3.73
CA GLY A 23 11.95 9.77 3.65
C GLY A 23 12.98 8.67 3.95
N ASP A 24 14.23 8.85 3.51
CA ASP A 24 15.30 7.85 3.63
C ASP A 24 15.54 7.34 5.06
N ASN A 25 15.32 8.20 6.07
CA ASN A 25 15.58 7.88 7.48
C ASN A 25 14.30 7.50 8.25
N ALA A 26 13.21 7.20 7.54
CA ALA A 26 11.97 6.80 8.18
C ALA A 26 12.10 5.38 8.76
N THR A 27 11.72 5.20 10.02
CA THR A 27 11.82 3.93 10.75
C THR A 27 10.54 3.63 11.52
N GLY A 28 10.35 2.35 11.85
CA GLY A 28 9.26 1.87 12.67
C GLY A 28 8.06 1.36 11.87
N PRO A 29 7.16 0.64 12.54
CA PRO A 29 5.99 0.06 11.92
C PRO A 29 4.91 1.13 11.69
N VAL A 30 4.40 1.21 10.46
CA VAL A 30 3.25 2.05 10.11
C VAL A 30 2.15 1.20 9.51
N GLN A 31 0.93 1.38 10.01
CA GLN A 31 -0.24 0.78 9.43
C GLN A 31 -0.83 1.67 8.34
N THR A 32 -0.96 1.15 7.12
CA THR A 32 -1.55 1.85 5.99
C THR A 32 -2.60 1.03 5.27
N LYS A 33 -3.64 1.69 4.78
CA LYS A 33 -4.73 1.08 4.03
C LYS A 33 -4.57 1.39 2.56
N CYS A 34 -4.51 0.36 1.73
CA CYS A 34 -4.58 0.54 0.29
C CYS A 34 -5.96 1.06 -0.13
N THR A 35 -6.00 2.24 -0.74
CA THR A 35 -7.26 2.84 -1.23
C THR A 35 -7.88 2.03 -2.37
N LYS A 36 -7.08 1.33 -3.18
CA LYS A 36 -7.51 0.53 -4.34
C LYS A 36 -8.02 -0.85 -3.93
N CYS A 37 -7.19 -1.67 -3.29
CA CYS A 37 -7.57 -3.05 -2.93
C CYS A 37 -8.16 -3.21 -1.52
N LYS A 38 -8.20 -2.12 -0.74
CA LYS A 38 -8.77 -2.04 0.63
C LYS A 38 -8.11 -2.95 1.68
N ARG A 39 -7.00 -3.62 1.34
CA ARG A 39 -6.13 -4.32 2.30
C ARG A 39 -5.41 -3.33 3.20
N VAL A 40 -5.15 -3.75 4.43
CA VAL A 40 -4.42 -3.01 5.44
C VAL A 40 -3.09 -3.72 5.68
N TRP A 41 -2.01 -2.95 5.56
CA TRP A 41 -0.63 -3.40 5.68
C TRP A 41 0.00 -2.71 6.88
N GLU A 42 0.74 -3.47 7.68
CA GLU A 42 1.75 -2.96 8.58
C GLU A 42 3.08 -3.02 7.81
N VAL A 43 3.73 -1.88 7.67
CA VAL A 43 4.97 -1.71 6.91
C VAL A 43 6.06 -1.27 7.87
N GLU A 44 7.14 -2.05 7.97
CA GLU A 44 8.35 -1.60 8.67
C GLU A 44 9.14 -0.68 7.74
N LEU A 45 9.18 0.61 8.05
CA LEU A 45 9.77 1.61 7.17
C LEU A 45 11.28 1.45 7.00
N ALA A 46 11.97 0.82 7.95
CA ALA A 46 13.41 0.56 7.85
C ALA A 46 13.76 -0.56 6.86
N THR A 47 12.90 -1.58 6.73
CA THR A 47 13.18 -2.79 5.94
C THR A 47 12.26 -2.96 4.73
N ASP A 48 11.23 -2.12 4.60
CA ASP A 48 10.14 -2.29 3.63
C ASP A 48 9.41 -3.64 3.76
N GLU A 49 9.42 -4.24 4.94
CA GLU A 49 8.71 -5.50 5.18
C GLU A 49 7.21 -5.23 5.32
N PHE A 50 6.40 -5.99 4.57
CA PHE A 50 4.95 -5.87 4.57
C PHE A 50 4.30 -7.04 5.29
N LYS A 51 3.49 -6.72 6.30
CA LYS A 51 2.62 -7.68 6.98
C LYS A 51 1.17 -7.32 6.75
N GLN A 52 0.39 -8.26 6.21
CA GLN A 52 -1.05 -8.04 6.06
C GLN A 52 -1.71 -8.15 7.44
N VAL A 53 -2.23 -7.03 7.95
CA VAL A 53 -2.91 -6.98 9.26
C VAL A 53 -4.43 -6.87 9.12
N GLY A 54 -4.95 -6.65 7.92
CA GLY A 54 -6.39 -6.66 7.71
C GLY A 54 -6.85 -6.24 6.32
N GLY A 55 -8.13 -5.90 6.25
CA GLY A 55 -8.84 -5.53 5.03
C GLY A 55 -9.27 -6.75 4.21
N LYS A 56 -10.56 -6.80 3.88
CA LYS A 56 -11.10 -7.85 3.01
C LYS A 56 -10.64 -7.59 1.57
N PRO A 57 -10.17 -8.61 0.83
CA PRO A 57 -10.01 -8.48 -0.61
C PRO A 57 -11.33 -7.98 -1.18
N ILE A 58 -11.30 -6.94 -2.01
CA ILE A 58 -12.46 -6.65 -2.86
C ILE A 58 -12.60 -7.88 -3.75
N ALA A 59 -13.58 -8.75 -3.46
CA ALA A 59 -14.05 -9.70 -4.45
C ALA A 59 -14.49 -8.83 -5.64
N ARG A 60 -13.77 -8.92 -6.77
CA ARG A 60 -14.28 -8.37 -8.04
C ARG A 60 -15.71 -8.91 -8.13
N ARG A 61 -16.73 -8.03 -8.13
CA ARG A 61 -18.06 -8.47 -8.52
C ARG A 61 -17.84 -9.14 -9.87
N LYS A 62 -18.11 -10.46 -9.98
CA LYS A 62 -18.25 -11.09 -11.29
C LYS A 62 -19.27 -10.21 -12.01
N GLY A 63 -18.84 -9.52 -13.06
CA GLY A 63 -19.81 -8.95 -13.98
C GLY A 63 -20.54 -10.15 -14.55
N GLU A 64 -21.74 -10.41 -14.07
CA GLU A 64 -22.74 -11.13 -14.83
C GLU A 64 -23.09 -10.23 -16.01
N SER A 65 -22.30 -10.32 -17.07
CA SER A 65 -22.75 -9.96 -18.41
C SER A 65 -22.90 -11.27 -19.18
N GLU A 66 -23.88 -12.07 -18.76
CA GLU A 66 -24.63 -12.88 -19.72
C GLU A 66 -25.60 -11.89 -20.38
N SER A 67 -25.15 -11.31 -21.50
CA SER A 67 -26.06 -10.59 -22.40
C SER A 67 -26.78 -11.62 -23.27
N PRO A 68 -28.09 -11.43 -23.54
CA PRO A 68 -28.98 -12.42 -24.15
C PRO A 68 -28.62 -12.81 -25.59
#